data_AF-A0A659U8Z6-F1
#
_entry.id   AF-A0A659U8Z6-F1
#
_cell.length_a   1.000
_cell.length_b   1.000
_cell.length_c   1.000
_cell.angle_alpha   90.00
_cell.angle_beta   90.00
_cell.angle_gamma   90.00
#
_symmetry.space_group_name_H-M   'P 1'
#
loop_
_entity.id
_entity.type
_entity.pdbx_description
1 polymer ?
#
loop_
_entity_poly.entity_id
_entity_poly.type
_entity_poly.pdbx_seq_one_letter_code
_entity_poly.pdbx_strand_id
1 'polypeptide(L)' 'ASVPERHTAGARAGMHSFALPVATVDVTISMLWHPRLDADPAQRWLRDCVREVCAGR' A
#
# COMPACT_ATOMS: atom_id res chain seq x y z
N ALA A 1 16.99 -7.46 -8.70
CA ALA A 1 16.41 -7.72 -7.36
C ALA A 1 14.92 -7.98 -7.51
N SER A 2 14.33 -8.86 -6.70
CA SER A 2 12.88 -9.06 -6.65
C SER A 2 12.30 -8.13 -5.59
N VAL A 3 11.47 -7.17 -6.00
CA VAL A 3 10.98 -6.12 -5.12
C VAL A 3 9.50 -5.80 -5.39
N PRO A 4 8.73 -5.35 -4.38
CA PRO A 4 7.37 -4.88 -4.61
C PRO A 4 7.38 -3.64 -5.50
N GLU A 5 6.56 -3.67 -6.56
CA GLU A 5 6.52 -2.63 -7.59
C GLU A 5 6.25 -1.25 -7.00
N ARG A 6 5.16 -1.12 -6.22
CA ARG A 6 4.69 0.16 -5.65
C ARG A 6 5.64 0.72 -4.59
N HIS A 7 6.19 -0.13 -3.71
CA HIS A 7 7.09 0.30 -2.63
C HIS A 7 8.41 0.88 -3.15
N THR A 8 8.90 0.39 -4.29
CA THR A 8 10.23 0.73 -4.82
C THR A 8 10.20 1.63 -6.05
N ALA A 9 9.02 2.17 -6.43
CA ALA A 9 8.85 2.95 -7.65
C ALA A 9 9.89 4.10 -7.79
N GLY A 10 10.09 4.88 -6.73
CA GLY A 10 11.09 5.98 -6.73
C GLY A 10 12.54 5.46 -6.74
N ALA A 11 12.84 4.45 -5.93
CA ALA A 11 14.19 3.88 -5.82
C ALA A 11 14.66 3.18 -7.11
N ARG A 12 13.72 2.71 -7.95
CA ARG A 12 13.98 2.09 -9.25
C ARG A 12 13.95 3.06 -10.43
N ALA A 13 13.81 4.36 -10.20
CA ALA A 13 13.81 5.33 -11.29
C ALA A 13 15.10 5.20 -12.14
N GLY A 14 14.95 5.08 -13.46
CA GLY A 14 16.07 4.90 -14.39
C GLY A 14 16.63 3.47 -14.46
N MET A 15 16.09 2.50 -13.72
CA MET A 15 16.49 1.10 -13.80
C MET A 15 15.59 0.29 -14.74
N HIS A 16 16.15 -0.72 -15.40
CA HIS A 16 15.35 -1.69 -16.14
C HIS A 16 14.58 -2.61 -15.18
N SER A 17 13.28 -2.76 -15.39
CA SER A 17 12.39 -3.60 -14.58
C SER A 17 11.57 -4.50 -15.51
N PHE A 18 11.35 -5.75 -15.10
CA PHE A 18 10.60 -6.75 -15.85
C PHE A 18 9.78 -7.62 -14.88
N ALA A 19 8.77 -8.31 -15.41
CA ALA A 19 7.94 -9.22 -14.62
C ALA A 19 8.77 -10.43 -14.14
N LEU A 20 8.55 -10.86 -12.90
CA LEU A 20 9.24 -12.03 -12.38
C LEU A 20 8.85 -13.30 -13.18
N PRO A 21 9.80 -14.22 -13.46
CA PRO A 21 9.52 -15.44 -14.23
C PRO A 21 8.81 -16.52 -13.40
N VAL A 22 8.22 -16.15 -12.27
CA VAL A 22 7.51 -17.03 -11.34
C VAL A 22 6.26 -16.32 -10.85
N ALA A 23 5.21 -17.09 -10.56
CA ALA A 23 4.05 -16.55 -9.86
C ALA A 23 4.43 -16.20 -8.43
N THR A 24 3.99 -15.04 -7.96
CA THR A 24 4.17 -14.60 -6.57
C THR A 24 2.83 -14.43 -5.90
N VAL A 25 2.77 -14.70 -4.60
CA VAL A 25 1.59 -14.37 -3.80
C VAL A 25 1.45 -12.86 -3.65
N ASP A 26 0.21 -12.38 -3.64
CA ASP A 26 -0.05 -10.97 -3.41
C ASP A 26 0.28 -10.59 -1.96
N VAL A 27 0.77 -9.36 -1.79
CA VAL A 27 1.04 -8.78 -0.47
C VAL A 27 -0.22 -8.04 0.00
N THR A 28 -0.84 -8.52 1.07
CA THR A 28 -1.98 -7.85 1.69
C THR A 28 -1.51 -6.65 2.52
N ILE A 29 -2.03 -5.46 2.21
CA ILE A 29 -1.79 -4.25 2.99
C ILE A 29 -3.03 -3.95 3.83
N SER A 30 -2.86 -3.96 5.15
CA SER A 30 -3.93 -3.74 6.13
C SER A 30 -3.68 -2.50 6.96
N MET A 31 -4.75 -1.81 7.35
CA MET A 31 -4.71 -0.75 8.34
C MET A 31 -5.22 -1.30 9.66
N LEU A 32 -4.51 -1.03 10.76
CA LEU A 32 -4.87 -1.48 12.09
C LEU A 32 -4.93 -0.30 13.05
N TRP A 33 -5.88 -0.35 13.99
CA TRP A 33 -6.03 0.61 15.07
C TRP A 33 -6.66 -0.06 16.28
N HIS A 34 -6.51 0.56 17.44
CA HIS A 34 -7.16 0.10 18.66
C HIS A 34 -8.67 0.45 18.61
N PRO A 35 -9.58 -0.44 19.04
CA PRO A 35 -11.05 -0.18 19.02
C PRO A 35 -11.48 1.11 19.72
N ARG A 36 -10.72 1.56 20.72
CA ARG A 36 -10.91 2.86 21.40
C ARG A 36 -10.91 4.07 20.45
N LEU A 37 -10.23 3.96 19.30
CA LEU A 37 -10.09 5.01 18.28
C LEU A 37 -11.05 4.82 17.10
N ASP A 38 -12.01 3.89 17.20
CA ASP A 38 -12.90 3.61 16.09
C ASP A 38 -13.83 4.78 15.81
N ALA A 39 -14.41 5.35 16.87
CA ALA A 39 -15.32 6.49 16.79
C ALA A 39 -14.63 7.87 16.77
N ASP A 40 -13.30 7.93 16.92
CA ASP A 40 -12.57 9.20 16.91
C ASP A 40 -12.69 9.89 15.53
N PRO A 41 -13.21 11.13 15.43
CA PRO A 41 -13.48 11.76 14.14
C PRO A 41 -12.24 11.99 13.29
N ALA A 42 -11.11 12.38 13.90
CA ALA A 42 -9.88 12.65 13.17
C ALA A 42 -9.28 11.36 12.62
N GLN A 43 -9.31 10.28 13.43
CA GLN A 43 -8.86 8.97 13.00
C GLN A 43 -9.74 8.39 11.89
N ARG A 44 -11.07 8.54 11.98
CA ARG A 44 -11.99 8.12 10.91
C ARG A 44 -11.68 8.86 9.60
N TRP A 45 -11.59 10.19 9.66
CA TRP A 45 -11.27 11.02 8.50
C TRP A 45 -9.96 10.58 7.84
N LEU A 46 -8.90 10.40 8.63
CA LEU A 46 -7.61 9.95 8.09
C LEU A 46 -7.72 8.58 7.41
N ARG A 47 -8.43 7.64 8.02
CA ARG A 47 -8.61 6.30 7.45
C ARG A 47 -9.37 6.35 6.13
N ASP A 48 -10.39 7.20 6.03
CA ASP A 48 -11.17 7.39 4.80
C ASP A 48 -10.30 8.01 3.70
N CYS A 49 -9.50 9.04 4.02
CA CYS A 49 -8.55 9.62 3.06
C CYS A 49 -7.53 8.60 2.53
N VAL A 50 -6.95 7.78 3.42
CA VAL A 50 -6.00 6.73 3.00
C VAL A 50 -6.69 5.72 2.10
N ARG A 51 -7.90 5.27 2.46
CA ARG A 51 -8.69 4.35 1.64
C ARG A 51 -9.01 4.93 0.27
N GLU A 52 -9.40 6.20 0.20
CA GLU A 52 -9.71 6.87 -1.08
C GLU A 52 -8.49 6.88 -2.01
N VAL A 53 -7.33 7.30 -1.50
CA VAL A 53 -6.07 7.34 -2.27
C VAL A 53 -5.65 5.93 -2.73
N CYS A 54 -5.88 4.91 -1.89
CA CYS A 54 -5.52 3.53 -2.21
C CYS A 54 -6.55 2.80 -3.09
N ALA A 55 -7.85 3.16 -3.06
CA ALA A 55 -8.92 2.49 -3.78
C ALA A 55 -9.05 2.90 -5.24
N GLY A 56 -8.63 4.12 -5.59
CA GLY A 56 -8.70 4.64 -6.96
C GLY A 56 -7.62 4.13 -7.93
N ARG A 57 -6.87 3.07 -7.58
CA ARG A 57 -5.65 2.66 -8.32
C ARG A 57 -5.31 1.17 -8.30
#